data_AF-W4UT16-F1
#
_entry.id   AF-W4UT16-F1
#
_cell.length_a   1.000
_cell.length_b   1.000
_cell.length_c   1.000
_cell.angle_alpha   90.00
_cell.angle_beta   90.00
_cell.angle_gamma   90.00
#
_symmetry.space_group_name_H-M   'P 1'
#
loop_
_entity.id
_entity.type
_entity.pdbx_description
1 polymer ?
#
loop_
_entity_poly.entity_id
_entity_poly.type
_entity_poly.pdbx_seq_one_letter_code
_entity_poly.pdbx_strand_id
1 'polypeptide(L)'
;MKKMKKTLFMLCMVISLTLSFTGCSNEELNYNDPDVTLFVKQLKAGTYNMKNEKGLVEIPHFMDKDIPSLLKYAEDLTIIFIPIGL
;
A
#
# COMPACT_ATOMS: atom_id res chain seq x y z
N MET A 1 11.16 -21.35 36.30
CA MET A 1 11.08 -21.24 34.81
C MET A 1 9.69 -20.88 34.23
N LYS A 2 8.55 -21.14 34.90
CA LYS A 2 7.21 -20.90 34.33
C LYS A 2 6.81 -19.42 34.18
N LYS A 3 7.45 -18.51 34.93
CA LYS A 3 7.18 -17.06 34.96
C LYS A 3 7.79 -16.32 33.75
N MET A 4 9.03 -16.63 33.38
CA MET A 4 9.74 -16.00 32.24
C MET A 4 9.12 -16.34 30.87
N LYS A 5 8.60 -17.56 30.68
CA LYS A 5 7.93 -17.97 29.42
C LYS A 5 6.65 -17.17 29.15
N LYS A 6 5.91 -16.81 30.20
CA LYS A 6 4.69 -15.99 30.09
C LYS A 6 5.03 -14.54 29.74
N THR A 7 6.05 -13.98 30.39
CA THR A 7 6.52 -12.61 30.09
C THR A 7 7.08 -12.52 28.66
N LEU A 8 7.82 -13.53 28.20
CA LEU A 8 8.31 -13.61 26.82
C LEU A 8 7.17 -13.73 25.81
N PHE A 9 6.17 -14.59 26.08
CA PHE A 9 5.00 -14.73 25.22
C PHE A 9 4.18 -13.44 25.11
N MET A 10 3.97 -12.74 26.23
CA MET A 10 3.28 -11.44 26.23
C MET A 10 4.06 -10.38 25.44
N LEU A 11 5.39 -10.35 25.56
CA LEU A 11 6.23 -9.43 24.80
C LEU A 11 6.18 -9.71 23.29
N CYS A 12 6.24 -11.00 22.89
CA CYS A 12 6.09 -11.40 21.49
C CYS A 12 4.70 -11.03 20.94
N MET A 13 3.64 -11.17 21.73
CA MET A 13 2.29 -10.83 21.29
C MET A 13 2.14 -9.31 21.06
N VAL A 14 2.69 -8.48 21.95
CA VAL A 14 2.70 -7.02 21.79
C VAL A 14 3.49 -6.59 20.56
N ILE A 15 4.67 -7.18 20.32
CA ILE A 15 5.50 -6.90 19.13
C ILE A 15 4.76 -7.31 17.83
N SER A 16 4.06 -8.45 17.84
CA SER A 16 3.28 -8.89 16.69
C SER A 16 2.08 -8.00 16.39
N LEU A 17 1.45 -7.39 17.41
CA LEU A 17 0.35 -6.45 17.24
C LEU A 17 0.82 -5.11 16.67
N THR A 18 2.00 -4.64 17.06
CA THR A 18 2.57 -3.38 16.55
C THR A 18 3.11 -3.51 15.12
N LEU A 19 3.52 -4.71 14.71
CA LEU A 19 4.03 -4.94 13.35
C LEU A 19 2.92 -4.91 12.29
N SER A 20 1.68 -5.20 12.69
CA SER A 20 0.53 -5.27 11.78
C SER A 20 -0.01 -3.91 11.29
N PHE A 21 0.50 -2.79 11.82
CA PHE A 21 -0.11 -1.46 11.60
C PHE A 21 0.81 -0.40 10.95
N THR A 22 2.00 -0.74 10.46
CA THR A 22 2.91 0.25 9.86
C THR A 22 2.68 0.50 8.35
N GLY A 23 1.58 0.01 7.77
CA GLY A 23 1.34 0.02 6.33
C GLY A 23 0.35 1.05 5.75
N CYS A 24 -0.42 1.77 6.57
CA CYS A 24 -1.45 2.69 6.06
C CYS A 24 -1.04 4.16 6.21
N SER A 25 -0.27 4.68 5.26
CA SER A 25 -0.28 6.13 5.02
C SER A 25 -1.58 6.46 4.26
N ASN A 26 -2.53 7.13 4.90
CA ASN A 26 -3.82 7.55 4.32
C ASN A 26 -3.67 8.78 3.40
N GLU A 27 -2.57 8.85 2.66
CA GLU A 27 -2.33 9.94 1.73
C GLU A 27 -3.20 9.71 0.49
N GLU A 28 -4.13 10.62 0.22
CA GLU A 28 -5.05 10.50 -0.91
C GLU A 28 -4.34 10.85 -2.22
N LEU A 29 -4.55 10.03 -3.26
CA LEU A 29 -3.99 10.29 -4.58
C LEU A 29 -4.78 11.40 -5.28
N ASN A 30 -4.11 12.49 -5.68
CA ASN A 30 -4.72 13.50 -6.54
C ASN A 30 -4.82 12.99 -7.98
N TYR A 31 -6.03 12.79 -8.49
CA TYR A 31 -6.24 12.29 -9.85
C TYR A 31 -5.90 13.29 -10.95
N ASN A 32 -5.91 14.61 -10.67
CA ASN A 32 -5.70 15.65 -11.69
C ASN A 32 -4.23 16.06 -11.83
N ASP A 33 -3.42 15.86 -10.80
CA ASP A 33 -1.95 16.01 -10.84
C ASP A 33 -1.33 14.91 -9.98
N PRO A 34 -1.22 13.69 -10.51
CA PRO A 34 -0.85 12.52 -9.73
C PRO A 34 0.65 12.46 -9.44
N ASP A 35 0.99 12.18 -8.17
CA ASP A 35 2.35 11.77 -7.79
C ASP A 35 2.56 10.30 -8.12
N VAL A 36 3.46 10.04 -9.07
CA VAL A 36 3.87 8.70 -9.52
C VAL A 36 4.33 7.81 -8.35
N THR A 37 5.05 8.37 -7.38
CA THR A 37 5.60 7.62 -6.24
C THR A 37 4.50 7.15 -5.31
N LEU A 38 3.55 8.04 -5.01
CA LEU A 38 2.37 7.72 -4.20
C LEU A 38 1.51 6.67 -4.89
N PHE A 39 1.26 6.82 -6.20
CA PHE A 39 0.52 5.86 -7.00
C PHE A 39 1.13 4.45 -6.94
N VAL A 40 2.43 4.31 -7.22
CA VAL A 40 3.13 3.01 -7.19
C VAL A 40 3.16 2.43 -5.78
N LYS A 41 3.31 3.27 -4.75
CA LYS A 41 3.26 2.83 -3.35
C LYS A 41 1.89 2.25 -2.99
N GLN A 42 0.80 2.94 -3.34
CA GLN A 42 -0.57 2.45 -3.10
C GLN A 42 -0.90 1.21 -3.92
N LEU A 43 -0.44 1.14 -5.17
CA LEU A 43 -0.57 -0.05 -6.01
C LEU A 43 0.08 -1.26 -5.33
N LYS A 44 1.35 -1.15 -4.92
CA LYS A 44 2.08 -2.24 -4.25
C LYS A 44 1.47 -2.63 -2.91
N ALA A 45 0.91 -1.66 -2.19
CA ALA A 45 0.20 -1.90 -0.93
C ALA A 45 -1.21 -2.50 -1.13
N GLY A 46 -1.73 -2.55 -2.36
CA GLY A 46 -3.10 -2.99 -2.64
C GLY A 46 -4.18 -2.02 -2.11
N THR A 47 -3.81 -0.78 -1.80
CA THR A 47 -4.71 0.25 -1.25
C THR A 47 -5.16 1.28 -2.27
N TYR A 48 -4.66 1.19 -3.51
CA TYR A 48 -5.09 2.05 -4.61
C TYR A 48 -6.56 1.79 -4.95
N ASN A 49 -7.38 2.84 -4.86
CA ASN A 49 -8.80 2.75 -5.17
C ASN A 49 -9.03 2.91 -6.67
N MET A 50 -9.32 1.81 -7.38
CA MET A 50 -9.60 1.86 -8.82
C MET A 50 -10.98 2.43 -9.17
N LYS A 51 -11.91 2.53 -8.21
CA LYS A 51 -13.29 2.92 -8.46
C LYS A 51 -13.63 4.20 -7.70
N ASN A 52 -14.31 5.13 -8.36
CA ASN A 52 -14.86 6.29 -7.69
C ASN A 52 -16.15 5.97 -6.93
N GLU A 53 -16.74 6.98 -6.28
CA GLU A 53 -17.97 6.85 -5.49
C GLU A 53 -19.16 6.27 -6.28
N LYS A 54 -19.14 6.38 -7.62
CA LYS A 54 -20.17 5.85 -8.52
C LYS A 54 -19.89 4.40 -8.94
N GLY A 55 -18.80 3.80 -8.44
CA GLY A 55 -18.35 2.46 -8.82
C GLY A 55 -17.71 2.38 -10.20
N LEU A 56 -17.46 3.51 -10.85
CA LEU A 56 -16.82 3.56 -12.17
C LEU A 56 -15.31 3.54 -12.02
N VAL A 57 -14.64 2.85 -12.93
CA VAL A 57 -13.17 2.82 -12.95
C VAL A 57 -12.66 4.21 -13.35
N GLU A 58 -11.78 4.77 -12.52
CA GLU A 58 -11.16 6.07 -12.75
C GLU A 58 -9.65 5.93 -12.73
N ILE A 59 -8.99 6.49 -13.75
CA ILE A 59 -7.54 6.37 -13.95
C ILE A 59 -6.93 7.75 -13.70
N PRO A 60 -5.82 7.88 -12.95
CA PRO A 60 -5.16 9.16 -12.72
C PRO A 60 -4.70 9.81 -14.02
N HIS A 61 -4.84 11.13 -14.11
CA HIS A 61 -4.49 11.93 -15.29
C HIS A 61 -2.98 12.21 -15.34
N PHE A 62 -2.19 11.20 -15.69
CA PHE A 62 -0.76 11.35 -15.93
C PHE A 62 -0.49 12.18 -17.19
N MET A 63 0.59 12.95 -17.15
CA MET A 63 1.06 13.78 -18.27
C MET A 63 2.38 13.26 -18.83
N ASP A 64 2.81 13.78 -19.99
CA ASP A 64 4.06 13.36 -20.63
C ASP A 64 5.29 13.46 -19.72
N LYS A 65 5.30 14.44 -18.80
CA LYS A 65 6.35 14.62 -17.79
C LYS A 65 6.49 13.43 -16.83
N ASP A 66 5.42 12.68 -16.62
CA ASP A 66 5.34 11.58 -15.64
C ASP A 66 5.77 10.25 -16.26
N ILE A 67 5.72 10.13 -17.60
CA ILE A 67 6.08 8.91 -18.34
C ILE A 67 7.48 8.39 -17.98
N PRO A 68 8.56 9.22 -17.97
CA PRO A 68 9.89 8.71 -17.61
C PRO A 68 9.96 8.14 -16.19
N SER A 69 9.17 8.68 -15.25
CA SER A 69 9.11 8.20 -13.87
C SER A 69 8.31 6.90 -13.78
N LEU A 70 7.22 6.76 -14.53
CA LEU A 70 6.43 5.54 -14.61
C LEU A 70 7.25 4.38 -15.21
N LEU A 71 8.02 4.64 -16.26
CA LEU A 71 8.85 3.62 -16.93
C LEU A 71 9.94 3.03 -16.02
N LYS A 72 10.43 3.77 -15.02
CA LYS A 72 11.38 3.23 -14.02
C LYS A 72 10.83 2.06 -13.22
N TYR A 73 9.50 1.94 -13.13
CA TYR A 73 8.82 0.86 -12.43
C TYR A 73 8.34 -0.25 -13.38
N ALA A 74 8.54 -0.13 -14.70
CA ALA A 74 8.05 -1.12 -15.67
C ALA A 74 8.76 -2.49 -15.54
N GLU A 75 10.01 -2.48 -15.07
CA GLU A 75 10.80 -3.69 -14.81
C GLU A 75 10.54 -4.28 -13.42
N ASP A 76 9.74 -3.60 -12.59
CA ASP A 76 9.36 -4.11 -11.28
C ASP A 76 8.22 -5.13 -11.40
N LEU A 77 8.60 -6.40 -11.42
CA LEU A 77 7.68 -7.54 -11.50
C LEU A 77 7.23 -8.05 -10.12
N THR A 78 7.39 -7.24 -9.06
CA THR A 78 6.93 -7.62 -7.72
C THR A 78 5.45 -7.96 -7.75
N ILE A 79 5.10 -9.16 -7.30
CA ILE A 79 3.71 -9.61 -7.21
C ILE A 79 2.99 -8.72 -6.20
N ILE A 80 2.02 -7.95 -6.69
CA ILE A 80 1.14 -7.15 -5.84
C ILE A 80 0.17 -8.12 -5.16
N PHE A 81 0.38 -8.33 -3.86
CA PHE A 81 -0.59 -9.03 -3.04
C PHE A 81 -1.75 -8.08 -2.75
N ILE A 82 -2.80 -8.16 -3.55
CA ILE A 82 -4.08 -7.53 -3.20
C ILE A 82 -4.73 -8.44 -2.17
N PRO A 83 -4.88 -8.01 -0.89
CA PRO A 83 -5.64 -8.77 0.08
C PRO A 83 -7.09 -8.82 -0.40
N ILE A 84 -7.43 -9.91 -1.09
CA ILE A 84 -8.74 -10.15 -1.63
C ILE A 84 -9.66 -10.37 -0.41
N GLY A 85 -10.39 -9.33 -0.02
CA GLY A 85 -11.58 -9.47 0.79
C GLY A 85 -12.75 -9.91 -0.09
N LEU A 86 -12.67 -11.11 -0.67
CA LEU A 86 -13.88 -11.79 -1.15
C LEU A 86 -14.70 -12.22 0.05
#